data_AF-A0A3D0JSB7-F1
#
_entry.id   AF-A0A3D0JSB7-F1
#
_cell.length_a   1.000
_cell.length_b   1.000
_cell.length_c   1.000
_cell.angle_alpha   90.00
_cell.angle_beta   90.00
_cell.angle_gamma   90.00
#
_symmetry.space_group_name_H-M   'P 1'
#
loop_
_entity.id
_entity.type
_entity.pdbx_description
1 polymer ?
#
loop_
_entity_poly.entity_id
_entity_poly.type
_entity_poly.pdbx_seq_one_letter_code
_entity_poly.pdbx_strand_id
1 'polypeptide(L)'
;MDDTALAYMIFAADHPDALAQVQALSEAEALEAGEPLSALRDTMVVQTLTAEANKRGVSLNGLVQALIRKSDVEDEDPSVPGLEKYNRMRDFNTSP
;
A
#
# COMPACT_ATOMS: atom_id res chain seq x y z
N MET A 1 0.58 -5.06 10.95
CA MET A 1 0.98 -5.32 9.55
C MET A 1 2.26 -4.52 9.33
N ASP A 2 3.29 -5.11 8.75
CA ASP A 2 4.55 -4.40 8.49
C ASP A 2 4.31 -3.30 7.45
N ASP A 3 4.93 -2.12 7.63
CA ASP A 3 4.79 -0.98 6.71
C ASP A 3 5.18 -1.36 5.27
N THR A 4 6.13 -2.28 5.12
CA THR A 4 6.56 -2.80 3.82
C THR A 4 5.46 -3.62 3.14
N ALA A 5 4.74 -4.44 3.92
CA ALA A 5 3.63 -5.23 3.41
C ALA A 5 2.45 -4.33 3.00
N LEU A 6 2.16 -3.28 3.77
CA LEU A 6 1.15 -2.29 3.41
C LEU A 6 1.54 -1.52 2.15
N ALA A 7 2.76 -1.00 2.08
CA ALA A 7 3.28 -0.30 0.90
C ALA A 7 3.25 -1.20 -0.35
N TYR A 8 3.54 -2.50 -0.19
CA TYR A 8 3.45 -3.45 -1.29
C TYR A 8 2.03 -3.63 -1.81
N MET A 9 1.03 -3.73 -0.92
CA MET A 9 -0.37 -3.83 -1.37
C MET A 9 -0.80 -2.58 -2.15
N ILE A 10 -0.40 -1.39 -1.69
CA ILE A 10 -0.66 -0.12 -2.38
C ILE A 10 0.03 -0.12 -3.75
N PHE A 11 1.30 -0.52 -3.80
CA PHE A 11 2.05 -0.62 -5.05
C PHE A 11 1.42 -1.62 -6.03
N ALA A 12 1.00 -2.79 -5.53
CA ALA A 12 0.41 -3.87 -6.29
C ALA A 12 -0.97 -3.52 -6.86
N ALA A 13 -1.71 -2.58 -6.25
CA ALA A 13 -2.96 -2.07 -6.80
C ALA A 13 -2.74 -1.41 -8.18
N ASP A 14 -1.63 -0.71 -8.35
CA ASP A 14 -1.23 -0.09 -9.62
C ASP A 14 -0.38 -1.03 -10.52
N HIS A 15 0.09 -2.17 -9.98
CA HIS A 15 1.00 -3.11 -10.64
C HIS A 15 0.56 -4.58 -10.41
N PRO A 16 -0.50 -5.05 -11.09
CA PRO A 16 -1.07 -6.38 -10.86
C PRO A 16 -0.09 -7.52 -11.15
N ASP A 17 0.85 -7.31 -12.08
CA ASP A 17 1.88 -8.29 -12.41
C ASP A 17 2.82 -8.58 -11.23
N ALA A 18 3.09 -7.59 -10.37
CA ALA A 18 3.90 -7.80 -9.18
C ALA A 18 3.19 -8.74 -8.20
N LEU A 19 1.88 -8.54 -7.99
CA LEU A 19 1.08 -9.42 -7.15
C LEU A 19 1.06 -10.85 -7.69
N ALA A 20 0.87 -11.00 -9.02
CA ALA A 20 0.86 -12.30 -9.67
C ALA A 20 2.18 -13.05 -9.46
N GLN A 21 3.32 -12.37 -9.51
CA GLN A 21 4.64 -12.98 -9.27
C GLN A 21 4.76 -13.52 -7.83
N VAL A 22 4.37 -12.75 -6.83
CA VAL A 22 4.41 -13.20 -5.42
C VAL A 22 3.42 -14.34 -5.16
N GLN A 23 2.26 -14.33 -5.82
CA GLN A 23 1.26 -15.39 -5.72
C GLN A 23 1.66 -16.67 -6.45
N ALA A 24 2.45 -16.56 -7.52
CA ALA A 24 2.95 -17.71 -8.28
C ALA A 24 3.95 -18.55 -7.49
N LEU A 25 4.58 -17.97 -6.45
CA LEU A 25 5.49 -18.70 -5.56
C LEU A 25 4.79 -19.90 -4.90
N SER A 26 5.42 -21.05 -5.05
CA SER A 26 4.95 -22.36 -4.64
C SER A 26 5.75 -22.95 -3.48
N GLU A 27 5.14 -23.91 -2.78
CA GLU A 27 5.82 -24.69 -1.73
C GLU A 27 7.06 -25.44 -2.26
N ALA A 28 7.09 -25.77 -3.56
CA ALA A 28 8.25 -26.44 -4.16
C ALA A 28 9.47 -25.51 -4.23
N GLU A 29 9.27 -24.25 -4.60
CA GLU A 29 10.33 -23.23 -4.62
C GLU A 29 10.79 -22.89 -3.19
N ALA A 30 9.86 -22.87 -2.23
CA ALA A 30 10.17 -22.74 -0.80
C ALA A 30 11.08 -23.87 -0.31
N LEU A 31 10.72 -25.10 -0.64
CA LEU A 31 11.51 -26.28 -0.29
C LEU A 31 12.91 -26.25 -0.91
N GLU A 32 13.03 -25.83 -2.17
CA GLU A 32 14.31 -25.70 -2.87
C GLU A 32 15.19 -24.60 -2.25
N ALA A 33 14.60 -23.48 -1.86
CA ALA A 33 15.29 -22.39 -1.17
C ALA A 33 15.68 -22.72 0.28
N GLY A 34 15.09 -23.77 0.88
CA GLY A 34 15.32 -24.15 2.26
C GLY A 34 14.68 -23.21 3.29
N GLU A 35 13.69 -22.43 2.87
CA GLU A 35 12.99 -21.44 3.68
C GLU A 35 11.47 -21.62 3.58
N PRO A 36 10.68 -21.21 4.58
CA PRO A 36 9.23 -21.28 4.49
C PRO A 36 8.70 -20.36 3.39
N LEU A 37 7.63 -20.76 2.71
CA LEU A 37 7.02 -19.99 1.62
C LEU A 37 6.66 -18.55 2.00
N SER A 38 6.28 -18.32 3.26
CA SER A 38 6.03 -16.97 3.78
C SER A 38 7.27 -16.09 3.74
N ALA A 39 8.44 -16.62 4.13
CA ALA A 39 9.69 -15.86 4.11
C ALA A 39 10.11 -15.52 2.67
N LEU A 40 9.96 -16.47 1.73
CA LEU A 40 10.23 -16.20 0.32
C LEU A 40 9.33 -15.09 -0.25
N ARG A 41 8.04 -15.10 0.11
CA ARG A 41 7.11 -14.04 -0.30
C ARG A 41 7.51 -12.69 0.28
N ASP A 42 7.88 -12.64 1.55
CA ASP A 42 8.36 -11.41 2.19
C ASP A 42 9.64 -10.90 1.51
N THR A 43 10.57 -11.79 1.17
CA THR A 43 11.78 -11.46 0.41
C THR A 43 11.43 -10.90 -0.97
N MET A 44 10.53 -11.52 -1.72
CA MET A 44 10.10 -11.00 -3.04
C MET A 44 9.44 -9.64 -2.93
N VAL A 45 8.61 -9.41 -1.90
CA VAL A 45 7.98 -8.11 -1.63
C VAL A 45 9.05 -7.03 -1.44
N VAL A 46 10.03 -7.28 -0.57
CA VAL A 46 11.14 -6.34 -0.32
C VAL A 46 11.96 -6.10 -1.59
N GLN A 47 12.28 -7.15 -2.34
CA GLN A 47 13.05 -7.05 -3.58
C GLN A 47 12.31 -6.22 -4.64
N THR A 48 11.00 -6.43 -4.78
CA THR A 48 10.16 -5.69 -5.73
C THR A 48 10.14 -4.21 -5.40
N LEU A 49 9.88 -3.86 -4.14
CA LEU A 49 9.89 -2.46 -3.70
C LEU A 49 11.28 -1.84 -3.79
N THR A 50 12.34 -2.61 -3.54
CA THR A 50 13.72 -2.14 -3.67
C THR A 50 14.06 -1.83 -5.12
N ALA A 51 13.67 -2.70 -6.06
CA ALA A 51 13.86 -2.47 -7.49
C ALA A 51 13.11 -1.21 -7.95
N GLU A 52 11.89 -1.01 -7.47
CA GLU A 52 11.11 0.20 -7.79
C GLU A 52 11.73 1.46 -7.17
N ALA A 53 12.23 1.38 -5.93
CA ALA A 53 12.91 2.51 -5.28
C ALA A 53 14.17 2.91 -6.06
N ASN A 54 14.96 1.93 -6.47
CA ASN A 54 16.15 2.12 -7.30
C ASN A 54 15.79 2.76 -8.65
N LYS A 55 14.72 2.30 -9.30
CA LYS A 55 14.23 2.86 -10.57
C LYS A 55 13.81 4.33 -10.44
N ARG A 56 13.25 4.71 -9.29
CA ARG A 56 12.85 6.09 -8.97
C ARG A 56 13.99 6.94 -8.39
N GLY A 57 15.15 6.35 -8.13
CA GLY A 57 16.29 7.04 -7.52
C GLY A 57 16.06 7.46 -6.05
N VAL A 58 15.18 6.75 -5.32
CA VAL A 58 14.87 7.01 -3.91
C VAL A 58 15.28 5.82 -3.04
N SER A 59 15.38 6.03 -1.73
CA SER A 59 15.59 4.92 -0.79
C SER A 59 14.32 4.08 -0.65
N LEU A 60 14.47 2.80 -0.30
CA LEU A 60 13.33 1.90 -0.02
C LEU A 60 12.39 2.50 1.03
N ASN A 61 12.93 3.01 2.13
CA ASN A 61 12.13 3.66 3.18
C ASN A 61 11.40 4.90 2.65
N GLY A 62 12.06 5.72 1.82
CA GLY A 62 11.44 6.87 1.18
C GLY A 62 10.27 6.46 0.27
N LEU A 63 10.41 5.37 -0.49
CA LEU A 63 9.34 4.82 -1.31
C LEU A 63 8.17 4.29 -0.45
N VAL A 64 8.47 3.50 0.58
CA VAL A 64 7.45 2.94 1.50
C VAL A 64 6.63 4.06 2.13
N GLN A 65 7.29 5.08 2.68
CA GLN A 65 6.61 6.23 3.27
C GLN A 65 5.80 7.02 2.24
N ALA A 66 6.31 7.19 1.02
CA ALA A 66 5.59 7.87 -0.04
C ALA A 66 4.32 7.12 -0.47
N LEU A 67 4.39 5.79 -0.57
CA LEU A 67 3.24 4.95 -0.93
C LEU A 67 2.18 4.98 0.17
N ILE A 68 2.57 4.77 1.44
CA ILE A 68 1.64 4.80 2.58
C ILE A 68 0.99 6.18 2.71
N ARG A 69 1.79 7.26 2.64
CA ARG A 69 1.26 8.63 2.75
C ARG A 69 0.33 8.98 1.59
N LYS A 70 0.56 8.46 0.38
CA LYS A 70 -0.33 8.70 -0.76
C LYS A 70 -1.71 8.08 -0.53
N SER A 71 -1.79 6.91 0.11
CA SER A 71 -3.05 6.27 0.47
C SER A 71 -3.80 6.96 1.63
N ASP A 72 -3.07 7.65 2.51
CA ASP A 72 -3.68 8.46 3.59
C ASP A 72 -4.30 9.77 3.05
N VAL A 73 -3.81 10.27 1.92
CA VAL A 73 -4.21 11.55 1.30
C VAL A 73 -5.37 11.41 0.29
N GLU A 74 -5.97 10.23 0.15
CA GLU A 74 -7.18 10.05 -0.70
C GLU A 74 -8.48 10.62 -0.09
N ASP A 75 -8.46 11.19 1.12
CA ASP A 75 -9.60 11.93 1.69
C ASP A 75 -9.18 13.30 2.22
N GLU A 76 -9.04 14.26 1.31
CA GLU A 76 -9.49 15.65 1.52
C GLU A 76 -9.39 16.37 0.17
N ASP A 77 -10.34 16.09 -0.72
CA ASP A 77 -10.65 17.00 -1.81
C ASP A 77 -11.69 18.03 -1.29
N PRO A 78 -11.28 19.23 -0.83
CA PRO A 78 -12.22 20.26 -0.39
C PRO A 78 -13.04 20.84 -1.56
N SER A 79 -12.90 20.32 -2.79
CA SER A 79 -13.51 20.91 -3.98
C SER A 79 -14.84 20.32 -4.39
N VAL A 80 -15.42 19.34 -3.67
CA VAL A 80 -16.78 18.85 -3.98
C VAL A 80 -17.81 19.94 -3.65
N PRO A 81 -18.39 20.64 -4.64
CA PRO A 81 -19.38 21.68 -4.39
C PRO A 81 -20.71 20.96 -4.14
N GLY A 82 -21.13 20.85 -2.88
CA GLY A 82 -22.43 20.26 -2.56
C GLY A 82 -22.59 19.65 -1.17
N LEU A 83 -21.51 19.48 -0.40
CA LEU A 83 -21.59 18.88 0.94
C LEU A 83 -21.95 19.87 2.07
N GLU A 84 -22.06 21.16 1.78
CA GLU A 84 -22.48 22.20 2.75
C GLU A 84 -23.85 21.90 3.39
N LYS A 85 -24.73 21.17 2.69
CA LYS A 85 -26.05 20.79 3.22
C LYS A 85 -25.97 19.69 4.28
N TYR A 86 -24.98 18.79 4.21
CA TYR A 86 -24.87 17.67 5.14
C TYR A 86 -24.19 18.08 6.46
N ASN A 87 -23.32 19.10 6.44
CA ASN A 87 -22.73 19.64 7.66
C ASN A 87 -23.70 20.48 8.51
N ARG A 88 -24.80 21.00 7.93
CA ARG A 88 -25.81 21.76 8.69
C ARG A 88 -26.72 20.91 9.58
N MET A 89 -26.75 19.59 9.42
CA MET A 89 -27.59 18.72 10.27
C MET A 89 -26.94 18.36 11.61
N ARG A 90 -25.68 18.75 11.85
CA ARG A 90 -24.98 18.48 13.11
C ARG A 90 -25.17 19.57 14.18
N ASP A 91 -25.72 20.73 13.82
CA ASP A 91 -26.00 21.85 14.73
C ASP A 91 -27.44 21.86 15.28
N PHE A 92 -28.16 20.73 15.24
CA PHE A 92 -29.51 20.63 15.81
C PHE A 92 -29.54 20.29 17.32
N ASN A 93 -28.41 20.36 18.02
CA ASN A 93 -28.36 20.13 19.47
C ASN A 93 -28.05 21.38 20.30
N THR A 94 -28.37 22.56 19.78
CA THR A 94 -28.59 23.75 20.61
C THR A 94 -30.05 24.18 20.45
N SER A 95 -30.91 23.55 21.25
CA SER A 95 -32.25 24.05 21.55
C SER A 95 -32.23 24.71 22.95
N PRO A 96 -33.20 25.58 23.23
CA PRO A 96 -33.03 26.99 23.60
C PRO A 96 -32.60 27.26 25.05
#